data_AF-A0A3D6EUP7-F1
#
_entry.id   AF-A0A3D6EUP7-F1
#
_cell.length_a   1.000
_cell.length_b   1.000
_cell.length_c   1.000
_cell.angle_alpha   90.00
_cell.angle_beta   90.00
_cell.angle_gamma   90.00
#
_symmetry.space_group_name_H-M   'P 1'
#
loop_
_entity.id
_entity.type
_entity.pdbx_description
1 polymer ?
#
loop_
_entity_poly.entity_id
_entity_poly.type
_entity_poly.pdbx_seq_one_letter_code
_entity_poly.pdbx_strand_id
1 'polypeptide(L)'
;MFDVIILKPTQFRLEDKMYIILDDKPFSLHVQRREDDMKIVHDDPTDALGLGSTERRHPVIRLEYILAQEVVEQMKSAKSIQFRYYSGPDIITISFSPEKVLQLQKLLTSV
;
A
#
# COMPACT_ATOMS: atom_id res chain seq x y z
N MET A 1 -2.50 11.91 -1.97
CA MET A 1 -2.31 11.35 -0.60
C MET A 1 -1.88 9.91 -0.79
N PHE A 2 -0.79 9.47 -0.15
CA PHE A 2 -0.31 8.09 -0.23
C PHE A 2 -0.47 7.44 1.14
N ASP A 3 -1.01 6.22 1.20
CA ASP A 3 -0.96 5.40 2.40
C ASP A 3 0.37 4.63 2.41
N VAL A 4 1.12 4.72 3.50
CA VAL A 4 2.41 4.03 3.68
C VAL A 4 2.21 2.86 4.63
N ILE A 5 2.60 1.67 4.19
CA ILE A 5 2.63 0.48 5.04
C ILE A 5 4.08 0.12 5.31
N ILE A 6 4.43 0.07 6.59
CA ILE A 6 5.75 -0.30 7.05
C ILE A 6 5.70 -1.77 7.46
N LEU A 7 6.37 -2.64 6.70
CA LEU A 7 6.47 -4.07 6.95
C LEU A 7 7.88 -4.42 7.45
N LYS A 8 8.01 -5.49 8.23
CA LYS A 8 9.32 -5.99 8.65
C LYS A 8 10.04 -6.62 7.44
N PRO A 9 11.29 -6.21 7.12
CA PRO A 9 12.00 -6.53 5.88
C PRO A 9 12.09 -8.01 5.52
N THR A 10 12.17 -8.88 6.52
CA THR A 10 12.47 -10.30 6.33
C THR A 10 11.24 -11.19 6.23
N GLN A 11 10.03 -10.63 6.37
CA GLN A 11 8.81 -11.42 6.52
C GLN A 11 7.94 -11.46 5.26
N PHE A 12 8.15 -10.59 4.28
CA PHE A 12 7.24 -10.46 3.15
C PHE A 12 7.99 -10.23 1.84
N ARG A 13 7.72 -11.07 0.84
CA ARG A 13 8.17 -10.89 -0.55
C ARG A 13 6.95 -10.58 -1.41
N LEU A 14 6.70 -9.29 -1.64
CA LEU A 14 5.59 -8.84 -2.47
C LEU A 14 5.71 -9.38 -3.90
N GLU A 15 4.68 -10.11 -4.33
CA GLU A 15 4.50 -10.55 -5.70
C GLU A 15 3.82 -9.47 -6.55
N ASP A 16 3.96 -9.57 -7.88
CA ASP A 16 3.35 -8.61 -8.82
C ASP A 16 1.86 -8.89 -9.06
N LYS A 17 1.23 -9.64 -8.16
CA LYS A 17 -0.17 -10.04 -8.20
C LYS A 17 -0.93 -9.40 -7.04
N MET A 18 -1.93 -8.60 -7.39
CA MET A 18 -2.73 -7.82 -6.45
C MET A 18 -4.20 -7.87 -6.84
N TYR A 19 -5.07 -7.84 -5.84
CA TYR A 19 -6.51 -7.67 -6.02
C TYR A 19 -6.99 -6.44 -5.29
N ILE A 20 -7.86 -5.66 -5.93
CA ILE A 20 -8.77 -4.76 -5.23
C ILE A 20 -10.07 -5.52 -5.00
N ILE A 21 -10.60 -5.50 -3.79
CA ILE A 21 -11.90 -6.06 -3.47
C ILE A 21 -12.83 -4.90 -3.14
N LEU A 22 -13.87 -4.76 -3.96
CA LEU A 22 -14.93 -3.76 -3.80
C LEU A 22 -16.21 -4.51 -3.48
N ASP A 23 -16.75 -4.34 -2.28
CA ASP A 23 -18.00 -5.01 -1.86
C ASP A 23 -18.00 -6.52 -2.18
N ASP A 24 -16.94 -7.19 -1.71
CA ASP A 24 -16.66 -8.62 -1.91
C ASP A 24 -16.42 -9.07 -3.37
N LYS A 25 -16.36 -8.14 -4.32
CA LYS A 25 -16.01 -8.43 -5.72
C LYS A 25 -14.52 -8.18 -5.98
N PRO A 26 -13.74 -9.21 -6.36
CA PRO A 26 -12.32 -9.06 -6.64
C PRO A 26 -12.08 -8.55 -8.06
N PHE A 27 -11.18 -7.57 -8.18
CA PHE A 27 -10.62 -7.04 -9.41
C PHE A 27 -9.12 -7.31 -9.40
N SER A 28 -8.66 -8.13 -10.34
CA SER A 28 -7.22 -8.39 -10.50
C SER A 28 -6.56 -7.16 -11.12
N LEU A 29 -5.47 -6.71 -10.51
CA LEU A 29 -4.63 -5.66 -11.07
C LEU A 29 -3.24 -6.18 -11.37
N HIS A 30 -2.67 -5.65 -12.44
CA HIS A 30 -1.30 -5.91 -12.84
C HIS A 30 -0.45 -4.70 -12.49
N VAL A 31 0.68 -4.96 -11.82
CA VAL A 31 1.69 -3.94 -11.55
C VAL A 31 2.19 -3.40 -12.89
N GLN A 32 2.07 -2.09 -13.08
CA GLN A 32 2.58 -1.39 -14.26
C GLN A 32 4.04 -1.01 -14.09
N ARG A 33 4.40 -0.60 -12.87
CA ARG A 33 5.76 -0.23 -12.50
C ARG A 33 6.06 -0.70 -11.08
N ARG A 34 7.25 -1.27 -10.90
CA ARG A 34 7.81 -1.66 -9.60
C ARG A 34 9.12 -0.92 -9.39
N GLU A 35 9.25 -0.31 -8.23
CA GLU A 35 10.53 0.21 -7.74
C GLU A 35 10.88 -0.51 -6.45
N ASP A 36 12.03 -1.17 -6.44
CA ASP A 36 12.64 -1.74 -5.24
C ASP A 36 13.83 -0.84 -4.87
N ASP A 37 13.67 -0.04 -3.83
CA ASP A 37 14.66 0.95 -3.37
C ASP A 37 15.12 0.60 -1.94
N MET A 38 16.28 1.11 -1.54
CA MET A 38 16.82 1.00 -0.19
C MET A 38 16.93 2.39 0.40
N LYS A 39 15.92 2.82 1.17
CA LYS A 39 15.98 4.11 1.85
C LYS A 39 16.76 4.00 3.16
N ILE A 40 17.72 4.89 3.35
CA ILE A 40 18.34 5.14 4.65
C ILE A 40 17.34 5.98 5.44
N VAL A 41 16.83 5.44 6.56
CA VAL A 41 16.07 6.22 7.52
C VAL A 41 17.05 6.59 8.62
N HIS A 42 17.26 7.89 8.83
CA HIS A 42 17.95 8.38 10.01
C HIS A 42 16.92 8.37 11.14
N ASP A 43 17.06 7.46 12.09
CA ASP A 43 16.34 7.55 13.36
C ASP A 43 16.85 8.82 14.06
N ASP A 44 15.96 9.81 14.26
CA ASP A 44 16.27 10.99 15.06
C ASP A 44 16.61 10.52 16.48
N PRO A 45 17.82 10.82 17.01
CA PRO A 45 18.23 10.34 18.31
C PRO A 45 17.54 11.18 19.37
N THR A 46 16.32 10.80 19.74
CA THR A 46 15.75 11.19 21.04
C THR A 46 16.23 10.20 22.09
N ASP A 47 17.54 9.96 22.16
CA ASP A 47 18.16 9.24 23.26
C ASP A 47 19.48 9.92 23.64
N ALA A 48 19.47 10.48 24.84
CA ALA A 48 20.41 11.43 25.41
C ALA A 48 21.80 10.83 25.77
N LEU A 49 22.29 9.82 25.05
CA LEU A 49 23.56 9.14 25.38
C LEU A 49 24.31 8.72 24.11
N GLY A 50 24.86 9.72 23.40
CA GLY A 50 26.11 9.73 22.61
C GLY A 50 26.80 8.43 22.17
N LEU A 51 26.10 7.45 21.60
CA LEU A 51 26.71 6.26 20.98
C LEU A 51 26.04 5.95 19.64
N GLY A 52 26.70 6.39 18.56
CA GLY A 52 26.61 5.86 17.20
C GLY A 52 25.22 5.91 16.53
N SER A 53 25.05 6.83 15.56
CA SER A 53 23.92 6.77 14.64
C SER A 53 23.93 5.42 13.92
N THR A 54 23.02 4.52 14.28
CA THR A 54 22.83 3.27 13.54
C THR A 54 21.97 3.58 12.32
N GLU A 55 22.60 3.87 11.19
CA GLU A 55 21.90 4.00 9.91
C GLU A 55 21.14 2.69 9.62
N ARG A 56 19.82 2.69 9.78
CA ARG A 56 18.99 1.56 9.41
C ARG A 56 18.50 1.75 7.98
N ARG A 57 18.91 0.84 7.10
CA ARG A 57 18.43 0.78 5.72
C ARG A 57 17.12 0.00 5.69
N HIS A 58 16.04 0.65 5.26
CA HIS A 58 14.75 0.01 5.08
C HIS A 58 14.50 -0.23 3.58
N PRO A 59 14.22 -1.48 3.18
CA PRO A 59 13.75 -1.74 1.83
C PRO A 59 12.38 -1.08 1.63
N VAL A 60 12.23 -0.34 0.54
CA VAL A 60 11.00 0.33 0.14
C VAL A 60 10.58 -0.22 -1.21
N ILE A 61 9.41 -0.83 -1.25
CA ILE A 61 8.81 -1.33 -2.48
C ILE A 61 7.67 -0.38 -2.86
N ARG A 62 7.72 0.18 -4.07
CA ARG A 62 6.62 0.97 -4.65
C ARG A 62 6.04 0.24 -5.84
N LEU A 63 4.71 0.13 -5.85
CA LEU A 63 3.96 -0.54 -6.90
C LEU A 63 2.96 0.46 -7.48
N GLU A 64 3.03 0.68 -8.79
CA GLU A 64 2.13 1.55 -9.54
C GLU A 64 1.13 0.71 -10.34
N TYR A 65 -0.13 1.15 -10.33
CA TYR A 65 -1.23 0.45 -10.97
C TYR A 65 -2.06 1.43 -11.81
N ILE A 66 -2.55 0.96 -12.95
CA ILE A 66 -3.56 1.64 -13.74
C ILE A 66 -4.90 0.97 -13.46
N LEU A 67 -5.88 1.75 -13.02
CA LEU A 67 -7.23 1.28 -12.77
C LEU A 67 -8.06 1.41 -14.06
N ALA A 68 -8.74 0.33 -14.44
CA ALA A 68 -9.76 0.41 -15.50
C ALA A 68 -10.90 1.33 -15.05
N GLN A 69 -11.52 2.03 -15.99
CA GLN A 69 -12.61 2.98 -15.71
C GLN A 69 -13.74 2.31 -14.91
N GLU A 70 -14.07 1.07 -15.24
CA GLU A 70 -15.08 0.25 -14.56
C GLU A 70 -14.80 0.09 -13.06
N VAL A 71 -13.53 -0.12 -12.70
CA VAL A 71 -13.08 -0.27 -11.31
C VAL A 71 -13.22 1.06 -10.58
N VAL A 72 -12.82 2.16 -11.23
CA VAL A 72 -12.94 3.52 -10.67
C VAL A 72 -14.40 3.87 -10.41
N GLU A 73 -15.29 3.60 -11.35
CA GLU A 73 -16.73 3.82 -11.18
C GLU A 73 -17.31 2.99 -10.03
N GLN A 74 -16.89 1.73 -9.88
CA GLN A 74 -17.31 0.93 -8.74
C GLN A 74 -16.76 1.47 -7.41
N MET A 75 -15.52 1.96 -7.38
CA MET A 75 -14.92 2.57 -6.18
C MET A 75 -15.69 3.80 -5.71
N LYS A 76 -16.25 4.60 -6.63
CA LYS A 76 -17.06 5.80 -6.31
C LYS A 76 -18.32 5.46 -5.49
N SER A 77 -18.85 4.24 -5.62
CA SER A 77 -20.05 3.77 -4.91
C SER A 77 -19.79 2.65 -3.90
N ALA A 78 -18.56 2.15 -3.79
CA ALA A 78 -18.23 1.00 -2.94
C ALA A 78 -18.46 1.29 -1.45
N LYS A 79 -19.04 0.35 -0.72
CA LYS A 79 -19.20 0.46 0.75
C LYS A 79 -17.93 0.01 1.47
N SER A 80 -17.18 -0.88 0.85
CA SER A 80 -15.97 -1.49 1.39
C SER A 80 -14.90 -1.59 0.30
N ILE A 81 -13.66 -1.29 0.69
CA ILE A 81 -12.50 -1.35 -0.20
C ILE A 81 -11.38 -2.08 0.53
N GLN A 82 -10.87 -3.14 -0.08
CA GLN A 82 -9.69 -3.84 0.40
C GLN A 82 -8.66 -3.97 -0.73
N PHE A 83 -7.39 -3.90 -0.38
CA PHE A 83 -6.30 -4.28 -1.27
C PHE A 83 -5.66 -5.56 -0.74
N ARG A 84 -5.50 -6.57 -1.59
CA ARG A 84 -4.83 -7.82 -1.26
C ARG A 84 -3.59 -7.99 -2.11
N TYR A 85 -2.46 -8.17 -1.44
CA TYR A 85 -1.17 -8.42 -2.07
C TYR A 85 -0.70 -9.81 -1.72
N TYR A 86 -0.25 -10.55 -2.72
CA TYR A 86 0.40 -11.83 -2.49
C TYR A 86 1.83 -11.60 -2.00
N SER A 87 2.22 -12.39 -1.00
CA SER A 87 3.56 -12.37 -0.43
C SER A 87 4.05 -13.80 -0.21
N GLY A 88 4.33 -14.51 -1.31
CA GLY A 88 4.67 -15.93 -1.27
C GLY A 88 3.46 -16.78 -0.83
N PRO A 89 3.57 -17.59 0.24
CA PRO A 89 2.44 -18.36 0.76
C PRO A 89 1.40 -17.49 1.50
N ASP A 90 1.77 -16.25 1.86
CA ASP A 90 0.95 -15.35 2.68
C ASP A 90 0.24 -14.28 1.83
N ILE A 91 -0.79 -13.67 2.41
CA ILE A 91 -1.54 -12.56 1.79
C ILE A 91 -1.60 -11.38 2.76
N ILE A 92 -1.17 -10.22 2.29
CA ILE A 92 -1.33 -8.94 3.01
C ILE A 92 -2.67 -8.33 2.57
N THR A 93 -3.57 -8.11 3.52
CA THR A 93 -4.85 -7.43 3.28
C THR A 93 -4.86 -6.06 3.95
N ILE A 94 -5.06 -5.02 3.14
CA ILE A 94 -5.28 -3.65 3.61
C ILE A 94 -6.76 -3.36 3.50
N SER A 95 -7.43 -3.15 4.63
CA SER A 95 -8.84 -2.77 4.65
C SER A 95 -8.99 -1.28 4.95
N PHE A 96 -9.82 -0.60 4.17
CA PHE A 96 -10.10 0.81 4.39
C PHE A 96 -11.17 0.96 5.47
N SER A 97 -10.99 1.90 6.40
CA SER A 97 -12.07 2.30 7.29
C SER A 97 -13.18 2.99 6.50
N PRO A 98 -14.44 3.01 6.98
CA PRO A 98 -15.53 3.72 6.30
C PRO A 98 -15.20 5.18 6.01
N GLU A 99 -14.50 5.86 6.92
CA GLU A 99 -14.04 7.24 6.73
C GLU A 99 -13.05 7.37 5.57
N LYS A 100 -12.09 6.45 5.45
CA LYS A 100 -11.12 6.43 4.33
C LYS A 100 -11.81 6.13 3.00
N VAL A 101 -12.81 5.25 2.98
CA VAL A 101 -13.63 4.99 1.79
C VAL A 101 -14.32 6.29 1.33
N LEU A 102 -14.98 7.01 2.25
CA LEU A 102 -15.63 8.28 1.95
C LEU A 102 -14.64 9.35 1.46
N GLN A 103 -13.46 9.45 2.06
CA GLN A 103 -12.42 10.37 1.61
C GLN A 103 -11.96 10.05 0.18
N LEU A 104 -11.74 8.77 -0.12
CA LEU A 104 -11.35 8.33 -1.46
C LEU A 104 -12.43 8.64 -2.49
N GLN A 105 -13.70 8.39 -2.17
CA GLN A 105 -14.84 8.70 -3.07
C GLN A 105 -14.94 10.19 -3.39
N LYS A 106 -14.72 11.06 -2.40
CA LYS A 106 -14.67 12.52 -2.62
C LYS A 106 -13.56 12.89 -3.59
N LEU A 107 -12.38 12.31 -3.46
CA LEU A 107 -11.26 12.55 -4.38
C LEU A 107 -11.59 12.10 -5.80
N LEU A 108 -12.20 10.92 -5.97
CA LEU A 108 -12.57 10.39 -7.28
C LEU A 108 -13.70 11.16 -7.98
N THR A 109 -14.50 11.92 -7.22
CA THR A 109 -15.61 12.74 -7.76
C THR A 109 -15.17 14.18 -8.05
N SER A 110 -14.03 14.60 -7.49
CA SER A 110 -13.47 15.95 -7.70
C SER A 110 -12.66 16.09 -8.99
N VAL A 111 -12.52 15.00 -9.76
CA VAL A 111 -11.81 14.90 -11.05
C VAL A 111 -12.84 14.75 -12.15
#